data_AF-A0AA43I8I7-F1
#
_entry.id   AF-A0AA43I8I7-F1
#
_cell.length_a   1.000
_cell.length_b   1.000
_cell.length_c   1.000
_cell.angle_alpha   90.00
_cell.angle_beta   90.00
_cell.angle_gamma   90.00
#
_symmetry.space_group_name_H-M   'P 1'
#
loop_
_entity.id
_entity.type
_entity.pdbx_description
1 polymer ?
#
loop_
_entity_poly.entity_id
_entity_poly.type
_entity_poly.pdbx_seq_one_letter_code
_entity_poly.pdbx_strand_id
1 'polypeptide(L)' 'MYSIDVVHLRETCVSLEKGKTYKAVGFDPTLKSIAVIDESNETYMYPPSAFKIIADYKKLPLLDNRIT' A
#
# COMPACT_ATOMS: atom_id res chain seq x y z
N MET A 1 -15.13 3.53 -0.98
CA MET A 1 -13.76 3.01 -1.18
C MET A 1 -13.25 2.49 0.16
N TYR A 2 -12.83 1.23 0.25
CA TYR A 2 -12.19 0.68 1.44
C TYR A 2 -10.69 0.97 1.38
N SER A 3 -10.16 1.62 2.41
CA SER A 3 -8.73 1.93 2.56
C SER A 3 -8.31 1.63 3.99
N ILE A 4 -7.07 1.19 4.18
CA ILE A 4 -6.51 0.96 5.52
C ILE A 4 -5.29 1.86 5.74
N ASP A 5 -5.11 2.27 6.98
CA ASP A 5 -3.93 3.04 7.38
C ASP A 5 -2.73 2.11 7.56
N VAL A 6 -1.62 2.48 6.91
CA VAL A 6 -0.35 1.75 6.94
C VAL A 6 0.78 2.71 7.31
N VAL A 7 1.65 2.33 8.24
CA VAL A 7 2.78 3.19 8.63
C VAL A 7 4.03 2.72 7.90
N HIS A 8 4.71 3.60 7.17
CA HIS A 8 5.93 3.23 6.46
C HIS A 8 7.07 2.97 7.46
N LEU A 9 7.65 1.76 7.45
CA LEU A 9 8.63 1.34 8.45
C LEU A 9 10.09 1.51 8.00
N ARG A 10 10.33 1.57 6.70
CA ARG A 10 11.68 1.59 6.14
C ARG A 10 12.01 2.99 5.61
N GLU A 11 13.28 3.34 5.63
CA GLU A 11 13.78 4.39 4.75
C GLU A 11 13.96 3.73 3.39
N THR A 12 12.94 3.80 2.54
CA THR A 12 13.09 3.32 1.16
C THR A 12 12.59 4.37 0.18
N CYS A 13 13.55 4.78 -0.65
CA CYS A 13 13.48 5.36 -1.99
C CYS A 13 12.21 6.18 -2.36
N VAL A 14 12.47 7.49 -2.43
CA VAL A 14 11.90 8.52 -3.32
C VAL A 14 10.56 9.15 -2.95
N SER A 15 9.58 8.45 -2.36
CA SER A 15 8.23 9.06 -2.17
C SER A 15 7.56 8.90 -0.80
N LEU A 16 8.06 8.03 0.08
CA LEU A 16 7.43 7.81 1.40
C LEU A 16 8.36 8.17 2.56
N GLU A 17 7.87 9.01 3.45
CA GLU A 17 8.51 9.38 4.71
C GLU A 17 8.34 8.26 5.75
N LYS A 18 9.47 7.84 6.33
CA LYS A 18 9.49 6.85 7.40
C LYS A 18 8.72 7.33 8.62
N GLY A 19 7.90 6.45 9.19
CA GLY A 19 7.06 6.75 10.35
C GLY A 19 5.77 7.49 10.00
N LYS A 20 5.58 7.89 8.74
CA LYS A 20 4.34 8.52 8.27
C LYS A 20 3.29 7.46 7.95
N THR A 21 2.03 7.86 8.15
CA THR A 21 0.87 7.02 7.88
C THR A 21 0.35 7.32 6.48
N TYR A 22 0.14 6.27 5.70
CA TYR A 22 -0.37 6.32 4.34
C TYR A 22 -1.62 5.45 4.22
N LYS A 23 -2.37 5.65 3.14
CA LYS A 23 -3.56 4.85 2.85
C LYS A 23 -3.23 3.76 1.86
N ALA A 24 -3.31 2.51 2.31
CA ALA A 24 -3.34 1.38 1.40
C ALA A 24 -4.75 1.21 0.85
N VAL A 25 -4.88 1.12 -0.47
CA VAL A 25 -6.16 1.12 -1.18
C VAL A 25 -6.41 -0.16 -1.96
N GLY A 26 -5.42 -1.04 -2.07
CA GLY A 26 -5.60 -2.31 -2.75
C GLY A 26 -4.52 -3.32 -2.38
N PHE A 27 -4.80 -4.59 -2.68
CA PHE A 27 -3.86 -5.69 -2.49
C PHE A 27 -3.77 -6.52 -3.77
N ASP A 28 -2.55 -6.75 -4.22
CA ASP A 28 -2.23 -7.65 -5.33
C ASP A 28 -1.70 -8.99 -4.75
N PRO A 29 -2.47 -10.08 -4.86
CA PRO A 29 -2.05 -11.39 -4.35
C PRO A 29 -0.97 -12.06 -5.21
N THR A 30 -0.83 -11.65 -6.49
CA THR A 30 0.14 -12.21 -7.44
C THR A 30 1.54 -11.69 -7.13
N LEU A 31 1.67 -10.37 -6.98
CA LEU A 31 2.91 -9.68 -6.61
C LEU A 31 3.14 -9.69 -5.10
N LYS A 32 2.13 -10.10 -4.31
CA LYS A 32 2.11 -10.02 -2.84
C LYS A 32 2.44 -8.59 -2.36
N SER A 33 1.83 -7.61 -3.01
CA SER A 33 2.09 -6.18 -2.80
C SER A 33 0.80 -5.45 -2.44
N ILE A 34 0.92 -4.39 -1.66
CA ILE A 34 -0.18 -3.46 -1.39
C ILE A 34 0.00 -2.19 -2.22
N ALA A 35 -1.09 -1.64 -2.73
CA ALA A 35 -1.08 -0.31 -3.31
C ALA A 35 -1.30 0.72 -2.22
N VAL A 36 -0.41 1.70 -2.18
CA VAL A 36 -0.41 2.78 -1.22
C VAL A 36 -0.47 4.09 -1.98
N ILE A 37 -1.35 4.99 -1.53
CA ILE A 37 -1.45 6.34 -2.06
C ILE A 37 -0.51 7.25 -1.26
N ASP A 38 0.38 7.96 -1.97
CA ASP A 38 1.25 8.97 -1.38
C ASP A 38 0.54 10.33 -1.24
N GLU A 39 1.25 11.36 -0.76
CA GLU A 39 0.67 12.71 -0.62
C GLU A 39 0.40 13.41 -1.95
N SER A 40 1.07 12.99 -3.02
CA SER A 40 0.86 13.46 -4.39
C SER A 40 -0.37 12.83 -5.05
N ASN A 41 -1.15 12.04 -4.30
CA ASN A 41 -2.27 11.23 -4.81
C ASN A 41 -1.85 10.17 -5.85
N GLU A 42 -0.56 9.85 -5.93
CA GLU A 42 -0.09 8.80 -6.81
C GLU A 42 -0.15 7.46 -6.09
N THR A 43 -0.48 6.41 -6.84
CA THR A 43 -0.61 5.07 -6.31
C THR A 43 0.63 4.26 -6.64
N TYR A 44 1.31 3.79 -5.61
CA TYR A 44 2.53 3.00 -5.73
C TYR A 44 2.36 1.63 -5.09
N MET A 45 2.99 0.62 -5.70
CA MET A 45 2.97 -0.74 -5.18
C MET A 45 4.19 -1.01 -4.33
N TYR A 46 3.97 -1.54 -3.13
CA TYR A 46 5.04 -1.89 -2.23
C TYR A 46 4.77 -3.24 -1.54
N PRO A 47 5.82 -3.95 -1.13
CA PRO A 47 5.64 -5.15 -0.32
C PRO A 47 5.04 -4.78 1.05
N PRO A 48 4.10 -5.57 1.59
CA PRO A 48 3.48 -5.31 2.89
C PRO A 48 4.51 -5.28 4.02
N SER A 49 5.63 -6.00 3.88
CA SER A 49 6.77 -5.99 4.82
C SER A 49 7.45 -4.63 4.96
N ALA A 50 7.22 -3.68 4.05
CA ALA A 50 7.72 -2.31 4.17
C ALA A 50 6.85 -1.43 5.09
N PHE A 51 5.69 -1.93 5.51
CA PHE A 51 4.72 -1.18 6.31
C PHE A 51 4.34 -1.91 7.60
N LYS A 52 4.00 -1.13 8.61
CA LYS A 52 3.25 -1.58 9.77
C LYS A 52 1.78 -1.48 9.40
N ILE A 53 1.20 -2.61 9.04
CA ILE A 53 -0.20 -2.70 8.68
C ILE A 53 -1.00 -2.98 9.95
N ILE A 54 -1.88 -2.04 10.32
CA ILE A 54 -2.66 -2.13 11.57
C ILE A 54 -3.94 -2.97 11.37
N ALA A 55 -4.34 -3.17 10.11
CA ALA A 55 -5.55 -3.90 9.71
C ALA A 55 -5.23 -5.06 8.75
N ASP A 56 -6.21 -5.93 8.50
CA ASP A 56 -6.05 -7.05 7.56
C ASP A 56 -6.06 -6.53 6.11
N TYR A 57 -4.87 -6.41 5.51
CA TYR A 57 -4.70 -5.92 4.13
C TYR A 57 -5.26 -6.87 3.08
N LYS A 58 -5.59 -8.12 3.41
CA LYS A 58 -6.26 -9.04 2.47
C LYS A 58 -7.73 -8.69 2.27
N LYS A 59 -8.29 -7.81 3.11
CA LYS A 59 -9.63 -7.24 2.92
C LYS A 59 -9.65 -6.03 1.98
N LEU A 60 -8.48 -5.55 1.55
CA LEU A 60 -8.41 -4.51 0.53
C LEU A 60 -8.95 -5.05 -0.80
N PRO A 61 -9.55 -4.18 -1.63
CA PRO A 61 -9.98 -4.58 -2.95
C PRO A 61 -8.78 -5.12 -3.73
N LEU A 62 -9.02 -6.21 -4.45
CA LEU A 62 -7.99 -6.85 -5.25
C LEU A 62 -7.63 -5.92 -6.41
N LEU A 63 -6.36 -5.57 -6.51
CA LEU A 63 -5.82 -4.95 -7.71
C LEU A 63 -5.63 -6.06 -8.73
N ASP A 64 -6.71 -6.40 -9.42
CA ASP A 64 -6.61 -7.24 -10.58
C ASP A 64 -6.15 -6.36 -11.75
N ASN A 65 -4.84 -6.34 -11.98
CA ASN A 65 -4.24 -5.63 -13.11
C ASN A 65 -4.57 -6.31 -14.46
N ARG A 66 -5.53 -7.26 -14.52
CA ARG A 66 -6.11 -7.79 -15.77
C ARG A 66 -7.32 -6.96 -16.15
N ILE A 67 -7.11 -5.66 -16.37
CA ILE A 67 -8.03 -4.90 -17.20
C ILE A 67 -7.56 -5.11 -18.64
N THR A 68 -8.32 -5.95 -19.33
CA THR A 68 -8.36 -6.22 -20.78
C THR A 68 -8.24 -4.96 -21.64
#